data_AF-A0AAU2B3B8-F1
#
_entry.id   AF-A0AAU2B3B8-F1
#
_cell.length_a   1.000
_cell.length_b   1.000
_cell.length_c   1.000
_cell.angle_alpha   90.00
_cell.angle_beta   90.00
_cell.angle_gamma   90.00
#
_symmetry.space_group_name_H-M   'P 1'
#
loop_
_entity.id
_entity.type
_entity.pdbx_description
1 polymer ?
#
loop_
_entity_poly.entity_id
_entity_poly.type
_entity_poly.pdbx_seq_one_letter_code
_entity_poly.pdbx_strand_id
1 'polypeptide(L)'
;MRDDRLVTVEITGGVMPPTTFPLLPRALDSLWSALQFRPLSRPQWLWFERYLTGPCAERVVAEYLNYTGPLSLPVILPEGVHHLRIDWAPPGDVR
;
A
#
# COMPACT_ATOMS: atom_id res chain seq x y z
N MET A 1 -14.84 -12.33 -9.10
CA MET A 1 -15.32 -12.43 -7.70
C MET A 1 -14.69 -11.26 -6.97
N ARG A 2 -15.49 -10.39 -6.35
CA ARG A 2 -14.95 -9.43 -5.38
C ARG A 2 -14.62 -10.25 -4.15
N ASP A 3 -13.35 -10.52 -3.94
CA ASP A 3 -12.91 -11.03 -2.65
C ASP A 3 -13.13 -9.89 -1.65
N ASP A 4 -14.14 -10.02 -0.79
CA ASP A 4 -14.33 -9.20 0.42
C ASP A 4 -13.22 -9.52 1.45
N ARG A 5 -11.99 -9.59 0.97
CA ARG A 5 -10.80 -9.84 1.77
C ARG A 5 -10.33 -8.50 2.32
N LEU A 6 -10.31 -8.43 3.64
CA LEU A 6 -9.64 -7.36 4.35
C LEU A 6 -8.18 -7.26 3.87
N VAL A 7 -7.67 -6.04 3.75
CA VAL A 7 -6.30 -5.76 3.36
C VAL A 7 -5.61 -5.00 4.48
N THR A 8 -4.42 -5.43 4.88
CA THR A 8 -3.60 -4.71 5.85
C THR A 8 -2.48 -4.00 5.11
N VAL A 9 -2.33 -2.71 5.39
CA VAL A 9 -1.26 -1.88 4.82
C VAL A 9 -0.49 -1.16 5.90
N GLU A 10 0.79 -0.94 5.66
CA GLU A 10 1.65 -0.13 6.52
C GLU A 10 2.69 0.62 5.70
N ILE A 11 3.25 1.67 6.29
CA ILE A 11 4.53 2.25 5.87
C ILE A 11 5.44 2.24 7.08
N THR A 12 6.49 1.43 7.03
CA THR A 12 7.36 1.17 8.19
C THR A 12 8.06 2.43 8.71
N GLY A 13 8.68 2.35 9.89
CA GLY A 13 9.36 3.48 10.52
C GLY A 13 8.39 4.56 11.02
N GLY A 14 7.15 4.19 11.33
CA GLY A 14 6.16 5.08 11.95
C GLY A 14 5.46 6.04 10.99
N VAL A 15 5.67 5.91 9.67
CA VAL A 15 5.04 6.77 8.66
C VAL A 15 3.53 6.51 8.58
N MET A 16 3.14 5.24 8.59
CA MET A 16 1.77 4.78 8.69
C MET A 16 1.74 3.44 9.44
N PRO A 17 1.06 3.34 10.60
CA PRO A 17 0.96 2.07 11.32
C PRO A 17 0.17 1.03 10.51
N PRO A 18 0.32 -0.27 10.80
CA PRO A 18 -0.52 -1.32 10.25
C PRO A 18 -2.00 -0.98 10.41
N THR A 19 -2.68 -0.83 9.28
CA THR A 19 -4.09 -0.45 9.23
C THR A 19 -4.82 -1.38 8.28
N THR A 20 -5.95 -1.92 8.73
CA THR A 20 -6.76 -2.85 7.96
C THR A 20 -7.95 -2.13 7.32
N PHE A 21 -8.17 -2.37 6.03
CA PHE A 21 -9.26 -1.80 5.26
C PHE A 21 -10.16 -2.90 4.69
N PRO A 22 -11.46 -2.63 4.54
CA PRO A 22 -12.40 -3.58 3.96
C PRO A 22 -12.27 -3.74 2.44
N LEU A 23 -11.59 -2.80 1.77
CA LEU A 23 -11.50 -2.74 0.31
C LEU A 23 -10.10 -2.28 -0.10
N LEU A 24 -9.50 -2.98 -1.06
CA LEU A 24 -8.19 -2.63 -1.61
C LEU A 24 -8.11 -1.18 -2.13
N PRO A 25 -9.09 -0.65 -2.89
CA PRO A 25 -9.06 0.75 -3.33
C PRO A 25 -8.88 1.75 -2.19
N ARG A 26 -9.60 1.55 -1.06
CA ARG A 26 -9.48 2.44 0.11
C ARG A 26 -8.10 2.38 0.75
N ALA A 27 -7.48 1.20 0.76
CA ALA A 27 -6.14 1.03 1.27
C ALA A 27 -5.11 1.76 0.39
N LEU A 28 -5.25 1.68 -0.93
CA LEU A 28 -4.39 2.39 -1.89
C LEU A 28 -4.53 3.91 -1.74
N ASP A 29 -5.77 4.43 -1.62
CA ASP A 29 -6.03 5.85 -1.37
C ASP A 29 -5.40 6.32 -0.05
N SER A 30 -5.49 5.50 1.00
CA SER A 30 -4.90 5.80 2.31
C SER A 30 -3.36 5.82 2.25
N LEU A 31 -2.76 4.87 1.53
CA LEU A 31 -1.31 4.83 1.30
C LEU A 31 -0.83 6.05 0.54
N TRP A 32 -1.55 6.44 -0.52
CA TRP A 32 -1.23 7.65 -1.26
C TRP A 32 -1.35 8.90 -0.38
N SER A 33 -2.43 8.99 0.41
CA SER A 33 -2.65 10.11 1.33
C SER A 33 -1.52 10.24 2.36
N ALA A 34 -0.96 9.13 2.83
CA ALA A 34 0.18 9.10 3.74
C ALA A 34 1.51 9.51 3.09
N LEU A 35 1.65 9.33 1.78
CA LEU A 35 2.88 9.58 1.01
C LEU A 35 2.91 10.94 0.30
N GLN A 36 1.78 11.46 -0.19
CA GLN A 36 1.74 12.57 -1.15
C GLN A 36 2.41 13.87 -0.67
N PHE A 37 2.45 14.08 0.64
CA PHE A 37 3.07 15.25 1.29
C PHE A 37 4.46 14.95 1.91
N ARG A 38 4.97 13.72 1.74
CA ARG A 38 6.30 13.34 2.22
C ARG A 38 7.38 13.84 1.25
N PRO A 39 8.59 14.13 1.73
CA PRO A 39 9.70 14.65 0.93
C PRO A 39 10.34 13.56 0.04
N LEU A 40 9.54 12.98 -0.85
CA LEU A 40 9.98 11.99 -1.84
C LEU A 40 10.75 12.69 -2.97
N SER A 41 11.73 11.99 -3.55
CA SER A 41 12.32 12.44 -4.81
C SER A 41 11.26 12.43 -5.92
N ARG A 42 11.35 13.37 -6.87
CA ARG A 42 10.36 13.49 -7.96
C ARG A 42 10.10 12.17 -8.71
N PRO A 43 11.12 11.37 -9.08
CA PRO A 43 10.88 10.08 -9.74
C PRO A 43 10.09 9.10 -8.87
N GLN A 44 10.40 9.05 -7.56
CA GLN A 44 9.71 8.19 -6.62
C GLN A 44 8.27 8.63 -6.38
N TRP A 45 8.05 9.95 -6.25
CA TRP A 45 6.72 10.53 -6.10
C TRP A 45 5.82 10.18 -7.29
N LEU A 46 6.29 10.39 -8.53
CA LEU A 46 5.54 10.07 -9.75
C LEU A 46 5.26 8.56 -9.88
N TRP A 47 6.21 7.74 -9.46
CA TRP A 47 6.04 6.30 -9.48
C TRP A 47 4.94 5.85 -8.51
N PHE A 48 4.97 6.33 -7.27
CA PHE A 48 3.94 6.01 -6.28
C PHE A 48 2.58 6.59 -6.63
N GLU A 49 2.51 7.82 -7.13
CA GLU A 49 1.26 8.42 -7.61
C GLU A 49 0.63 7.48 -8.64
N ARG A 50 1.36 7.15 -9.71
CA ARG A 50 0.84 6.29 -10.76
C ARG A 50 0.50 4.87 -10.27
N TYR A 51 1.32 4.31 -9.39
CA TYR A 51 1.14 2.94 -8.90
C TYR A 51 -0.06 2.80 -7.97
N LEU A 52 -0.33 3.81 -7.14
CA LEU A 52 -1.40 3.77 -6.14
C LEU A 52 -2.72 4.38 -6.62
N THR A 53 -2.68 5.41 -7.48
CA THR A 53 -3.89 6.13 -7.93
C THR A 53 -4.23 5.89 -9.40
N GLY A 54 -3.39 5.16 -10.13
CA GLY A 54 -3.60 4.88 -11.55
C GLY A 54 -4.86 4.05 -11.83
N PRO A 55 -5.42 4.12 -13.05
CA PRO A 55 -6.68 3.45 -13.41
C PRO A 55 -6.63 1.92 -13.33
N CYS A 56 -5.43 1.33 -13.23
CA CYS A 56 -5.23 -0.11 -13.08
C CYS A 56 -4.59 -0.48 -11.73
N ALA A 57 -4.43 0.46 -10.79
CA ALA A 57 -3.72 0.25 -9.53
C ALA A 57 -4.30 -0.92 -8.73
N GLU A 58 -5.62 -0.90 -8.50
CA GLU A 58 -6.32 -1.98 -7.79
C GLU A 58 -6.05 -3.35 -8.42
N ARG A 59 -6.25 -3.47 -9.74
CA ARG A 59 -6.08 -4.73 -10.45
C ARG A 59 -4.65 -5.24 -10.37
N VAL A 60 -3.67 -4.37 -10.60
CA VAL A 60 -2.24 -4.73 -10.58
C VAL A 60 -1.82 -5.19 -9.19
N VAL A 61 -2.24 -4.47 -8.14
CA VAL A 61 -1.92 -4.84 -6.76
C VAL A 61 -2.63 -6.14 -6.38
N ALA A 62 -3.92 -6.29 -6.69
CA ALA A 62 -4.66 -7.52 -6.40
C ALA A 62 -4.04 -8.75 -7.09
N GLU A 63 -3.69 -8.63 -8.38
CA GLU A 63 -3.00 -9.69 -9.12
C GLU A 63 -1.66 -10.03 -8.45
N TYR A 64 -0.87 -9.03 -8.08
CA TYR A 64 0.40 -9.25 -7.38
C TYR A 64 0.19 -10.02 -6.06
N LEU A 65 -0.74 -9.57 -5.21
CA LEU A 65 -1.01 -10.21 -3.92
C LEU A 65 -1.50 -11.65 -4.09
N ASN A 66 -2.33 -11.92 -5.10
CA ASN A 66 -2.88 -13.25 -5.33
C ASN A 66 -1.86 -14.26 -5.87
N TYR A 67 -0.90 -13.81 -6.70
CA TYR A 67 0.05 -14.71 -7.36
C TYR A 67 1.45 -14.72 -6.74
N THR A 68 1.84 -13.64 -6.08
CA THR A 68 3.20 -13.45 -5.53
C THR A 68 3.21 -13.41 -4.00
N GLY A 69 2.11 -12.98 -3.37
CA GLY A 69 2.02 -12.82 -1.93
C GLY A 69 2.25 -11.36 -1.49
N PRO A 70 2.67 -11.12 -0.23
CA PRO A 70 2.75 -9.79 0.34
C PRO A 70 3.63 -8.85 -0.49
N LEU A 71 3.12 -7.66 -0.79
CA LEU A 71 3.85 -6.62 -1.51
C LEU A 71 4.70 -5.83 -0.52
N SER A 72 5.96 -5.58 -0.90
CA SER A 72 6.89 -4.73 -0.14
C SER A 72 7.66 -3.84 -1.11
N LEU A 73 7.42 -2.52 -1.04
CA LEU A 73 8.02 -1.52 -1.91
C LEU A 73 8.86 -0.54 -1.10
N PRO A 74 10.11 -0.25 -1.51
CA PRO A 74 10.96 0.69 -0.77
C PRO A 74 10.42 2.11 -0.91
N VAL A 75 10.36 2.82 0.21
CA VAL A 75 10.06 4.25 0.31
C VAL A 75 11.29 4.93 0.90
N ILE A 76 11.99 5.73 0.10
CA ILE A 76 13.19 6.44 0.53
C ILE A 76 12.80 7.83 1.00
N LEU A 77 12.98 8.09 2.29
CA LEU A 77 12.77 9.37 2.95
C LEU A 77 14.10 9.91 3.52
N PRO A 78 14.20 11.20 3.89
CA PRO A 78 15.42 11.79 4.46
C PRO A 78 15.94 11.05 5.70
N GLU A 79 15.03 10.52 6.53
CA GLU A 79 15.34 9.78 7.74
C GLU A 79 15.82 8.33 7.49
N GLY A 80 15.62 7.78 6.29
CA GLY A 80 16.07 6.44 5.94
C GLY A 80 15.20 5.71 4.90
N VAL A 81 15.43 4.40 4.79
CA VAL A 81 14.66 3.51 3.93
C VAL A 81 13.51 2.90 4.72
N HIS A 82 12.30 3.14 4.26
CA HIS A 82 11.06 2.58 4.75
C HIS A 82 10.50 1.61 3.72
N HIS A 83 9.45 0.89 4.10
CA HIS A 83 8.74 -0.02 3.22
C HIS A 83 7.26 0.25 3.30
N LEU A 84 6.64 0.49 2.14
CA LEU A 84 5.21 0.36 1.97
C LEU A 84 4.92 -1.13 1.85
N ARG A 85 4.06 -1.66 2.72
CA ARG A 85 3.64 -3.06 2.68
C ARG A 85 2.14 -3.17 2.49
N ILE A 86 1.74 -4.15 1.68
CA ILE A 86 0.34 -4.51 1.44
C ILE A 86 0.25 -6.03 1.55
N ASP A 87 -0.70 -6.51 2.34
CA ASP A 87 -0.99 -7.93 2.45
C ASP A 87 -2.50 -8.16 2.59
N TRP A 88 -2.97 -9.33 2.18
CA TRP A 88 -4.31 -9.77 2.57
C TRP A 88 -4.29 -10.04 4.07
N ALA A 89 -5.26 -9.48 4.80
CA ALA A 89 -5.37 -9.79 6.21
C ALA A 89 -5.66 -11.29 6.38
N PRO A 90 -5.06 -11.95 7.39
CA PRO A 90 -5.31 -13.35 7.63
C PRO A 90 -6.81 -13.57 7.93
N PRO A 91 -7.40 -14.69 7.47
CA PRO A 91 -8.79 -15.01 7.77
C PRO A 91 -8.95 -15.16 9.30
N GLY A 92 -9.58 -14.17 9.93
CA GLY A 92 -9.82 -14.14 11.38
C GLY A 92 -9.39 -12.87 12.10
N ASP A 93 -8.72 -11.92 11.44
CA ASP A 93 -8.32 -10.64 12.06
C ASP A 93 -9.48 -9.62 12.00
N VAL A 94 -10.52 -9.89 12.80
CA VAL A 94 -11.46 -8.87 13.26
C VAL A 94 -11.13 -8.66 14.74
N ARG A 95 -10.29 -7.67 15.03
CA ARG A 95 -10.08 -7.17 16.39
C ARG A 95 -10.82 -5.88 16.60
#